data_AF-A0A849KH67-F1
#
_entry.id   AF-A0A849KH67-F1
#
_cell.length_a   1.000
_cell.length_b   1.000
_cell.length_c   1.000
_cell.angle_alpha   90.00
_cell.angle_beta   90.00
_cell.angle_gamma   90.00
#
_symmetry.space_group_name_H-M   'P 1'
#
loop_
_entity.id
_entity.type
_entity.pdbx_description
1 polymer ?
#
loop_
_entity_poly.entity_id
_entity_poly.type
_entity_poly.pdbx_seq_one_letter_code
_entity_poly.pdbx_strand_id
1 'polypeptide(L)'
;MAIIKAGTILAFCGGEWSDKWTTRPFTVLKDFDQQAVVDAYRVGFVPENEWDELDEHGFAGWLTRSGYIEDVPNSYSWYVGAYGEFDPQIAPALTHKPA
;
A
#
# COMPACT_ATOMS: atom_id res chain seq x y z
N MET A 1 -12.20 4.81 16.59
CA MET A 1 -11.46 4.23 15.44
C MET A 1 -10.19 3.58 15.96
N ALA A 2 -9.47 2.82 15.12
CA ALA A 2 -8.23 2.19 15.55
C ALA A 2 -7.09 3.23 15.64
N ILE A 3 -6.37 3.24 16.76
CA ILE A 3 -5.06 3.90 16.82
C ILE A 3 -4.04 2.93 16.25
N ILE A 4 -3.38 3.33 15.18
CA ILE A 4 -2.30 2.56 14.56
C ILE A 4 -1.00 2.96 15.26
N LYS A 5 -0.26 1.97 15.74
CA LYS A 5 0.96 2.18 16.55
C LYS A 5 2.21 2.24 15.69
N ALA A 6 3.19 3.02 16.12
CA ALA A 6 4.54 2.98 15.56
C ALA A 6 5.10 1.55 15.57
N GLY A 7 5.82 1.17 14.51
CA GLY A 7 6.32 -0.19 14.29
C GLY A 7 5.32 -1.17 13.69
N THR A 8 4.05 -0.76 13.50
CA THR A 8 3.07 -1.58 12.77
C THR A 8 3.46 -1.67 11.29
N ILE A 9 3.25 -2.84 10.68
CA ILE A 9 3.31 -2.99 9.22
C ILE A 9 1.92 -2.69 8.66
N LEU A 10 1.86 -1.70 7.77
CA LEU A 10 0.65 -1.28 7.07
C LEU A 10 0.74 -1.72 5.62
N ALA A 11 -0.30 -2.36 5.09
CA ALA A 11 -0.47 -2.57 3.66
C ALA A 11 -1.91 -2.23 3.30
N PHE A 12 -2.09 -1.52 2.19
CA PHE A 12 -3.42 -1.34 1.61
C PHE A 12 -3.75 -2.55 0.75
N CYS A 13 -4.96 -3.07 0.94
CA CYS A 13 -5.50 -4.16 0.13
C CYS A 13 -6.88 -3.73 -0.34
N GLY A 14 -7.22 -4.08 -1.57
CA GLY A 14 -8.52 -3.78 -2.15
C GLY A 14 -8.87 -4.77 -3.25
N GLY A 15 -9.95 -4.44 -3.96
CA GLY A 15 -10.47 -5.24 -5.05
C GLY A 15 -11.91 -5.66 -4.86
N GLU A 16 -12.63 -5.71 -5.98
CA GLU A 16 -13.95 -6.32 -6.08
C GLU A 16 -13.82 -7.53 -7.01
N TRP A 17 -14.48 -8.65 -6.66
CA TRP A 17 -14.46 -9.88 -7.45
C TRP A 17 -13.05 -10.45 -7.70
N SER A 18 -12.58 -10.43 -8.97
CA SER A 18 -11.29 -10.97 -9.41
C SER A 18 -10.12 -10.02 -9.18
N ASP A 19 -10.38 -8.74 -8.94
CA ASP A 19 -9.35 -7.70 -9.05
C ASP A 19 -8.75 -7.37 -7.69
N LYS A 20 -8.26 -8.42 -7.01
CA LYS A 20 -7.58 -8.28 -5.73
C LYS A 20 -6.22 -7.66 -5.92
N TRP A 21 -5.95 -6.61 -5.17
CA TRP A 21 -4.65 -5.96 -5.18
C TRP A 21 -4.18 -5.72 -3.76
N THR A 22 -2.87 -5.57 -3.63
CA THR A 22 -2.21 -5.11 -2.41
C THR A 22 -1.09 -4.17 -2.80
N THR A 23 -0.92 -3.11 -2.02
CA THR A 23 0.26 -2.24 -2.09
C THR A 23 1.47 -2.93 -1.46
N ARG A 24 2.65 -2.36 -1.65
CA ARG A 24 3.81 -2.77 -0.86
C ARG A 24 3.58 -2.48 0.63
N PRO A 25 4.15 -3.28 1.53
CA PRO A 25 4.05 -3.02 2.96
C PRO A 25 4.89 -1.80 3.34
N PHE A 26 4.37 -1.03 4.30
CA PHE A 26 4.98 0.15 4.88
C PHE A 26 5.17 -0.02 6.39
N THR A 27 6.24 0.54 6.94
CA THR A 27 6.44 0.66 8.38
C THR A 27 5.81 1.95 8.88
N VAL A 28 5.00 1.87 9.93
CA VAL A 28 4.42 3.04 10.59
C VAL A 28 5.45 3.68 11.50
N LEU A 29 5.72 4.96 11.30
CA LEU A 29 6.77 5.73 11.99
C LEU A 29 6.31 6.35 13.31
N LYS A 30 5.02 6.66 13.44
CA LYS A 30 4.44 7.31 14.63
C LYS A 30 3.00 6.86 14.85
N ASP A 31 2.56 6.92 16.10
CA ASP A 31 1.17 6.63 16.44
C ASP A 31 0.23 7.62 15.74
N PHE A 32 -0.87 7.13 15.17
CA PHE A 32 -1.89 7.98 14.59
C PHE A 32 -3.29 7.40 14.71
N ASP A 33 -4.28 8.28 14.83
CA ASP A 33 -5.69 7.90 14.73
C ASP A 33 -6.08 7.78 13.26
N GLN A 34 -6.61 6.62 12.89
CA GLN A 34 -6.96 6.31 11.50
C GLN A 34 -7.97 7.31 10.93
N GLN A 35 -8.98 7.72 11.70
CA GLN A 35 -10.03 8.62 11.22
C GLN A 35 -9.49 10.03 11.01
N ALA A 36 -8.75 10.55 12.00
CA ALA A 36 -8.18 11.90 11.93
C ALA A 36 -7.24 12.07 10.72
N VAL A 37 -6.47 11.04 10.40
CA VAL A 37 -5.54 11.03 9.25
C VAL A 37 -6.29 10.99 7.92
N VAL A 38 -7.36 10.19 7.81
CA VAL A 38 -8.21 10.15 6.61
C VAL A 38 -8.91 11.50 6.40
N ASP A 39 -9.43 12.09 7.47
CA ASP A 39 -10.08 13.40 7.39
C ASP A 39 -9.10 14.50 7.00
N ALA A 40 -7.88 14.48 7.54
CA ALA A 40 -6.83 15.41 7.14
C ALA A 40 -6.47 15.30 5.65
N TYR A 41 -6.39 14.08 5.11
CA TYR A 41 -6.15 13.86 3.69
C TYR A 41 -7.29 14.40 2.82
N ARG A 42 -8.55 14.10 3.19
CA ARG A 42 -9.74 14.58 2.48
C ARG A 42 -9.86 16.09 2.42
N VAL A 43 -9.51 16.78 3.51
CA VAL A 43 -9.52 18.25 3.56
C VAL A 43 -8.47 18.86 2.64
N GLY A 44 -7.32 18.19 2.48
CA GLY A 44 -6.23 18.65 1.61
C GLY A 44 -6.40 18.28 0.14
N PHE A 45 -7.34 17.40 -0.19
CA PHE A 45 -7.56 16.96 -1.57
C PHE A 45 -8.37 18.00 -2.34
N VAL A 46 -7.78 18.54 -3.40
CA VAL A 46 -8.43 19.45 -4.34
C VAL A 46 -8.36 18.78 -5.71
N PRO A 47 -9.48 18.22 -6.22
CA PRO A 47 -9.49 17.62 -7.54
C PRO A 47 -9.28 18.71 -8.60
N GLU A 48 -8.39 18.46 -9.56
CA GLU A 48 -8.16 19.35 -10.70
C GLU A 48 -9.23 19.12 -11.79
N ASN A 49 -9.78 17.92 -11.86
CA ASN A 49 -10.81 17.54 -12.82
C ASN A 49 -11.79 16.48 -12.26
N GLU A 50 -12.82 16.14 -13.03
CA GLU A 50 -13.87 15.19 -12.63
C GLU A 50 -13.43 13.73 -12.52
N TRP A 51 -12.25 13.39 -13.05
CA TRP A 51 -11.63 12.07 -12.98
C TRP A 51 -10.65 11.94 -11.81
N ASP A 52 -10.38 13.03 -11.08
CA ASP A 52 -9.52 12.99 -9.91
C ASP A 52 -10.29 12.47 -8.71
N GLU A 53 -10.01 11.22 -8.35
CA GLU A 53 -10.58 10.57 -7.19
C GLU A 53 -9.51 10.35 -6.12
N LEU A 54 -9.96 10.19 -4.88
CA LEU A 54 -9.10 9.77 -3.78
C LEU A 54 -8.70 8.31 -4.00
N ASP A 55 -7.46 8.09 -4.39
CA ASP A 55 -6.90 6.74 -4.51
C ASP A 55 -5.94 6.41 -3.35
N GLU A 56 -5.66 5.11 -3.21
CA GLU A 56 -4.73 4.58 -2.22
C GLU A 56 -3.28 5.02 -2.49
N HIS A 57 -2.90 5.26 -3.74
CA HIS A 57 -1.54 5.61 -4.12
C HIS A 57 -1.21 7.04 -3.71
N GLY A 58 -2.10 7.98 -3.96
CA GLY A 58 -2.06 9.35 -3.49
C GLY A 58 -2.12 9.42 -1.97
N PHE A 59 -2.97 8.61 -1.33
CA PHE A 59 -3.03 8.55 0.12
C PHE A 59 -1.72 8.02 0.73
N ALA A 60 -1.16 6.93 0.20
CA ALA A 60 0.13 6.40 0.63
C ALA A 60 1.25 7.43 0.43
N GLY A 61 1.28 8.12 -0.72
CA GLY A 61 2.23 9.19 -0.98
C GLY A 61 2.12 10.35 0.01
N TRP A 62 0.89 10.75 0.36
CA TRP A 62 0.64 11.78 1.36
C TRP A 62 1.08 11.34 2.76
N LEU A 63 0.82 10.09 3.15
CA LEU A 63 1.27 9.52 4.43
C LEU A 63 2.80 9.51 4.53
N THR A 64 3.49 9.13 3.45
CA THR A 64 4.96 9.12 3.38
C THR A 64 5.50 10.53 3.52
N ARG A 65 4.98 11.51 2.76
CA ARG A 65 5.41 12.92 2.86
C ARG A 65 5.12 13.53 4.24
N SER A 66 4.06 13.09 4.89
CA SER A 66 3.66 13.55 6.22
C SER A 66 4.38 12.81 7.37
N GLY A 67 5.29 11.89 7.03
CA GLY A 67 6.11 11.13 7.99
C GLY A 67 5.30 10.19 8.87
N TYR A 68 4.20 9.64 8.36
CA TYR A 68 3.44 8.58 9.03
C TYR A 68 3.99 7.19 8.71
N ILE A 69 4.50 7.00 7.49
CA ILE A 69 4.92 5.70 6.98
C ILE A 69 6.22 5.81 6.16
N GLU A 70 6.94 4.69 6.04
CA GLU A 70 8.04 4.49 5.10
C GLU A 70 7.95 3.11 4.44
N ASP A 71 8.59 2.92 3.28
CA ASP A 71 8.66 1.61 2.62
C ASP A 71 9.39 0.58 3.50
N VAL A 72 8.84 -0.64 3.59
CA VAL A 72 9.57 -1.76 4.19
C VAL A 72 10.67 -2.21 3.23
N PRO A 73 11.96 -2.13 3.62
CA PRO A 73 13.04 -2.58 2.76
C PRO A 73 12.98 -4.08 2.53
N ASN A 74 13.38 -4.52 1.34
CA ASN A 74 13.45 -5.94 0.96
C ASN A 74 12.12 -6.72 1.05
N SER A 75 11.00 -6.06 0.76
CA SER A 75 9.68 -6.73 0.68
C SER A 75 9.44 -7.42 -0.66
N TYR A 76 8.79 -8.59 -0.63
CA TYR A 76 8.38 -9.34 -1.82
C TYR A 76 6.98 -9.92 -1.62
N SER A 77 6.10 -9.74 -2.60
CA SER A 77 4.75 -10.30 -2.60
C SER A 77 4.70 -11.51 -3.51
N TRP A 78 4.17 -12.63 -3.03
CA TRP A 78 3.96 -13.84 -3.83
C TRP A 78 2.54 -13.86 -4.39
N TYR A 79 2.44 -14.05 -5.71
CA TYR A 79 1.17 -14.42 -6.33
C TYR A 79 0.97 -15.93 -6.18
N VAL A 80 -0.10 -16.30 -5.49
CA VAL A 80 -0.37 -17.69 -5.08
C VAL A 80 -1.38 -18.39 -6.01
N GLY A 81 -1.96 -17.67 -6.98
CA GLY A 81 -2.92 -18.21 -7.96
C GLY A 81 -4.27 -17.47 -7.95
N ALA A 82 -5.16 -17.86 -8.87
CA ALA A 82 -6.50 -17.30 -9.02
C ALA A 82 -7.58 -18.36 -8.70
N TYR A 83 -8.79 -17.91 -8.38
CA TYR A 83 -9.99 -18.75 -8.29
C TYR A 83 -9.88 -20.01 -7.38
N GLY A 84 -9.05 -19.96 -6.35
CA GLY A 84 -8.90 -21.06 -5.37
C GLY A 84 -7.84 -22.11 -5.73
N GLU A 85 -7.13 -21.94 -6.84
CA GLU A 85 -5.98 -22.77 -7.20
C GLU A 85 -4.71 -22.22 -6.54
N PHE A 86 -3.99 -23.09 -5.82
CA PHE A 86 -2.67 -22.78 -5.28
C PHE A 86 -1.62 -23.10 -6.35
N ASP A 87 -1.22 -22.09 -7.12
CA ASP A 87 -0.20 -22.16 -8.18
C ASP A 87 0.85 -21.03 -8.00
N PRO A 88 1.76 -21.19 -7.02
CA PRO A 88 2.76 -20.17 -6.71
C PRO A 88 3.74 -20.00 -7.87
N GLN A 89 3.75 -18.80 -8.45
CA GLN A 89 4.66 -18.48 -9.54
C GLN A 89 6.05 -18.15 -9.00
N ILE A 90 7.01 -19.04 -9.25
CA ILE A 90 8.41 -18.83 -8.88
C ILE A 90 9.04 -17.91 -9.93
N ALA A 91 9.43 -16.70 -9.50
CA ALA A 91 10.16 -15.79 -10.37
C ALA A 91 11.42 -16.47 -10.91
N PRO A 92 11.70 -16.42 -12.23
CA PRO A 92 12.89 -17.03 -12.79
C PRO A 92 14.13 -16.42 -12.13
N ALA A 93 15.11 -17.26 -11.82
CA ALA A 93 16.38 -16.78 -11.28
C ALA A 93 16.94 -15.70 -12.22
N LEU A 94 17.22 -14.51 -11.68
CA LEU A 94 17.93 -13.46 -12.39
C LEU A 94 19.30 -14.03 -12.78
N THR A 95 19.44 -14.46 -14.03
CA THR A 95 20.74 -14.80 -14.59
C THR A 95 21.45 -13.48 -14.81
N HIS A 96 22.23 -13.05 -13.81
CA HIS A 96 23.22 -12.02 -14.02
C HIS A 96 24.17 -12.51 -15.12
N LYS A 97 23.98 -12.03 -16.34
CA LYS A 97 24.95 -12.20 -17.41
C LYS A 97 26.18 -11.38 -17.00
N PRO A 98 27.34 -12.01 -16.70
CA PRO A 98 28.54 -11.23 -16.46
C PRO A 98 28.85 -10.40 -17.71
N ALA A 99 29.23 -9.14 -17.49
CA ALA A 99 29.60 -8.18 -18.51
C ALA A 99 30.78 -8.67 -19.36
#